data_AF-G4YNT0-F1
#
_entry.id   AF-G4YNT0-F1
#
_cell.length_a   1.000
_cell.length_b   1.000
_cell.length_c   1.000
_cell.angle_alpha   90.00
_cell.angle_beta   90.00
_cell.angle_gamma   90.00
#
_symmetry.space_group_name_H-M   'P 1'
#
loop_
_entity.id
_entity.type
_entity.pdbx_description
1 polymer ?
#
loop_
_entity_poly.entity_id
_entity_poly.type
_entity_poly.pdbx_seq_one_letter_code
_entity_poly.pdbx_strand_id
1 'polypeptide(L)'
;MRTVIIFWAAVGLGPFFLQLRGFAKFSTPHKITESLITPVDAMMETSDLFKVCPVTSMFFAGARWNACPTHYFRLEDRILCHIVVPQYNAHGGYFIVNRTTIPHENSPSSCDDNRFPLNGNFYHVSIGFYSIYAEMSGTFCSSDDTAYLTVSGVGTYDINGLQLADDRGSGGYRMSYWNIFTGTSFTLVRIFTQRRSFVSCRRFAKRCDQMSE
;
A
#
# COMPACT_ATOMS: atom_id res chain seq x y z
N MET A 1 -28.89 -17.91 25.18
CA MET A 1 -28.49 -18.22 23.78
C MET A 1 -27.99 -17.04 22.92
N ARG A 2 -28.75 -15.94 22.78
CA ARG A 2 -28.54 -14.92 21.72
C ARG A 2 -27.25 -14.10 21.87
N THR A 3 -26.90 -13.64 23.07
CA THR A 3 -25.78 -12.71 23.31
C THR A 3 -24.41 -13.32 22.95
N VAL A 4 -24.16 -14.57 23.35
CA VAL A 4 -22.88 -15.26 23.07
C VAL A 4 -22.67 -15.48 21.57
N ILE A 5 -23.73 -15.80 20.83
CA ILE A 5 -23.65 -16.00 19.37
C ILE A 5 -23.44 -14.67 18.65
N ILE A 6 -24.12 -13.59 19.09
CA ILE A 6 -23.92 -12.23 18.56
C ILE A 6 -22.48 -11.79 18.78
N PHE A 7 -21.95 -11.99 19.99
CA PHE A 7 -20.57 -11.65 20.30
C PHE A 7 -19.59 -12.42 19.43
N TRP A 8 -19.76 -13.74 19.30
CA TRP A 8 -18.97 -14.59 18.40
C TRP A 8 -19.00 -14.10 16.95
N ALA A 9 -20.16 -13.69 16.45
CA ALA A 9 -20.29 -13.14 15.11
C ALA A 9 -19.53 -11.80 14.96
N ALA A 10 -19.66 -10.90 15.94
CA ALA A 10 -19.02 -9.59 15.93
C ALA A 10 -17.48 -9.68 16.00
N VAL A 11 -16.93 -10.52 16.89
CA VAL A 11 -15.48 -10.61 17.10
C VAL A 11 -14.78 -11.64 16.21
N GLY A 12 -15.54 -12.60 15.68
CA GLY A 12 -15.00 -13.66 14.83
C GLY A 12 -15.35 -13.48 13.36
N LEU A 13 -16.64 -13.52 13.00
CA LEU A 13 -17.07 -13.43 11.60
C LEU A 13 -16.80 -12.05 10.98
N GLY A 14 -17.08 -10.96 11.71
CA GLY A 14 -16.86 -9.59 11.22
C GLY A 14 -15.42 -9.36 10.75
N PRO A 15 -14.41 -9.53 11.64
CA PRO A 15 -13.00 -9.43 11.27
C PRO A 15 -12.59 -10.43 10.18
N PHE A 16 -13.17 -11.63 10.17
CA PHE A 16 -12.88 -12.61 9.12
C PHE A 16 -13.37 -12.14 7.74
N PHE A 17 -14.55 -11.54 7.63
CA PHE A 17 -15.03 -10.96 6.36
C PHE A 17 -14.17 -9.78 5.90
N LEU A 18 -13.75 -8.92 6.82
CA LEU A 18 -12.82 -7.82 6.50
C LEU A 18 -11.48 -8.36 6.00
N GLN A 19 -10.96 -9.41 6.62
CA GLN A 19 -9.76 -10.10 6.15
C GLN A 19 -9.96 -10.70 4.75
N LEU A 20 -11.07 -11.40 4.50
CA LEU A 20 -11.36 -11.97 3.17
C LEU A 20 -11.42 -10.89 2.09
N ARG A 21 -12.08 -9.76 2.39
CA ARG A 21 -12.13 -8.59 1.50
C ARG A 21 -10.73 -8.03 1.22
N GLY A 22 -9.90 -7.87 2.27
CA GLY A 22 -8.53 -7.42 2.12
C GLY A 22 -7.69 -8.39 1.29
N PHE A 23 -7.75 -9.69 1.62
CA PHE A 23 -7.06 -10.76 0.89
C PHE A 23 -7.45 -10.78 -0.59
N ALA A 24 -8.74 -10.67 -0.90
CA ALA A 24 -9.22 -10.63 -2.29
C ALA A 24 -8.64 -9.42 -3.04
N LYS A 25 -8.61 -8.23 -2.42
CA LYS A 25 -7.96 -7.05 -3.03
C LYS A 25 -6.48 -7.30 -3.33
N PHE A 26 -5.72 -7.78 -2.36
CA PHE A 26 -4.27 -8.00 -2.52
C PHE A 26 -3.92 -9.20 -3.40
N SER A 27 -4.86 -10.13 -3.63
CA SER A 27 -4.71 -11.27 -4.53
C SER A 27 -5.16 -10.97 -5.97
N THR A 28 -5.87 -9.86 -6.18
CA THR A 28 -6.28 -9.43 -7.51
C THR A 28 -5.05 -8.90 -8.24
N PRO A 29 -4.77 -9.35 -9.48
CA PRO A 29 -3.67 -8.81 -10.26
C PRO A 29 -3.79 -7.30 -10.45
N HIS A 30 -2.69 -6.58 -10.27
CA HIS A 30 -2.63 -5.13 -10.47
C HIS A 30 -1.77 -4.80 -11.69
N LYS A 31 -1.95 -3.59 -12.25
CA LYS A 31 -1.10 -3.04 -13.30
C LYS A 31 -0.47 -1.76 -12.78
N ILE A 32 0.80 -1.53 -13.11
CA ILE A 32 1.45 -0.25 -12.83
C ILE A 32 1.00 0.74 -13.91
N THR A 33 0.56 1.93 -13.51
CA THR A 33 0.21 3.00 -14.45
C THR A 33 1.42 3.31 -15.34
N GLU A 34 1.18 3.42 -16.65
CA GLU A 34 2.26 3.49 -17.65
C GLU A 34 3.21 4.67 -17.45
N SER A 35 2.70 5.81 -16.95
CA SER A 35 3.53 6.97 -16.59
C SER A 35 4.55 6.69 -15.46
N LEU A 36 4.35 5.65 -14.66
CA LEU A 36 5.23 5.24 -13.56
C LEU A 36 6.20 4.12 -13.96
N ILE A 37 6.13 3.64 -15.20
CA ILE A 37 7.07 2.65 -15.74
C ILE A 37 8.29 3.39 -16.29
N THR A 38 9.47 2.90 -15.95
CA THR A 38 10.74 3.40 -16.48
C THR A 38 11.10 2.61 -17.74
N PRO A 39 11.32 3.27 -18.90
CA PRO A 39 11.83 2.60 -20.10
C PRO A 39 13.17 1.88 -19.86
N VAL A 40 13.44 0.83 -20.63
CA VAL A 40 14.65 0.00 -20.44
C VAL A 40 15.93 0.74 -20.84
N ASP A 41 15.82 1.63 -21.82
CA ASP A 41 16.89 2.49 -22.35
C ASP A 41 17.11 3.78 -21.54
N ALA A 42 16.22 4.10 -20.61
CA ALA A 42 16.38 5.28 -19.75
C ALA A 42 17.65 5.16 -18.89
N MET A 43 18.46 6.23 -18.91
CA MET A 43 19.69 6.35 -18.14
C MET A 43 19.37 6.83 -16.72
N MET A 44 19.99 6.17 -15.75
CA MET A 44 19.92 6.55 -14.34
C MET A 44 20.80 7.78 -14.09
N GLU A 45 20.26 8.79 -13.42
CA GLU A 45 20.98 10.00 -13.02
C GLU A 45 20.90 10.21 -11.49
N THR A 46 21.94 10.80 -10.92
CA THR A 46 22.06 11.06 -9.46
C THR A 46 22.52 12.49 -9.14
N SER A 47 22.77 13.32 -10.15
CA SER A 47 23.23 14.71 -10.00
C SER A 47 22.13 15.63 -9.47
N ASP A 48 22.49 16.55 -8.57
CA ASP A 48 21.57 17.57 -8.02
C ASP A 48 20.23 16.97 -7.51
N LEU A 49 20.31 15.78 -6.91
CA LEU A 49 19.16 14.93 -6.63
C LEU A 49 18.02 15.64 -5.90
N PHE A 50 18.30 16.40 -4.85
CA PHE A 50 17.27 17.10 -4.08
C PHE A 50 16.68 18.33 -4.79
N LYS A 51 17.36 18.87 -5.82
CA LYS A 51 16.78 19.91 -6.67
C LYS A 51 15.81 19.32 -7.69
N VAL A 52 16.13 18.13 -8.20
CA VAL A 52 15.34 17.44 -9.23
C VAL A 52 14.18 16.64 -8.61
N CYS A 53 14.45 15.98 -7.51
CA CYS A 53 13.55 15.13 -6.75
C CYS A 53 13.44 15.67 -5.31
N PRO A 54 12.61 16.71 -5.08
CA PRO A 54 12.60 17.42 -3.81
C PRO A 54 11.83 16.72 -2.70
N VAL A 55 11.16 15.59 -2.95
CA VAL A 55 10.30 14.94 -1.95
C VAL A 55 11.15 14.30 -0.85
N THR A 56 11.11 14.88 0.34
CA THR A 56 11.81 14.35 1.53
C THR A 56 10.86 13.66 2.50
N SER A 57 9.56 13.82 2.31
CA SER A 57 8.54 13.25 3.18
C SER A 57 7.26 12.95 2.41
N MET A 58 6.57 11.90 2.82
CA MET A 58 5.23 11.55 2.35
C MET A 58 4.27 11.48 3.54
N PHE A 59 3.07 12.01 3.40
CA PHE A 59 2.02 11.91 4.39
C PHE A 59 0.80 11.21 3.80
N PHE A 60 0.53 9.99 4.26
CA PHE A 60 -0.65 9.23 3.88
C PHE A 60 -1.01 8.22 4.96
N ALA A 61 -2.26 7.75 4.96
CA ALA A 61 -2.81 6.84 5.97
C ALA A 61 -2.60 7.32 7.42
N GLY A 62 -2.58 8.64 7.64
CA GLY A 62 -2.40 9.26 8.96
C GLY A 62 -0.97 9.18 9.51
N ALA A 63 0.01 8.78 8.71
CA ALA A 63 1.41 8.66 9.13
C ALA A 63 2.34 9.45 8.20
N ARG A 64 3.46 9.91 8.77
CA ARG A 64 4.56 10.51 8.03
C ARG A 64 5.60 9.45 7.69
N TRP A 65 6.02 9.43 6.44
CA TRP A 65 6.95 8.48 5.85
C TRP A 65 8.17 9.26 5.35
N ASN A 66 9.33 9.03 5.96
CA ASN A 66 10.55 9.73 5.60
C ASN A 66 11.11 9.20 4.27
N ALA A 67 10.97 9.99 3.21
CA ALA A 67 11.36 9.60 1.87
C ALA A 67 12.79 10.09 1.57
N CYS A 68 13.57 9.24 0.92
CA CYS A 68 14.90 9.53 0.47
C CYS A 68 14.97 9.22 -1.03
N PRO A 69 14.96 10.25 -1.90
CA PRO A 69 15.29 10.07 -3.30
C PRO A 69 16.66 9.42 -3.43
N THR A 70 16.85 8.51 -4.37
CA THR A 70 18.16 7.88 -4.60
C THR A 70 18.70 8.12 -6.01
N HIS A 71 17.82 8.19 -7.00
CA HIS A 71 18.17 8.47 -8.39
C HIS A 71 16.91 8.92 -9.14
N TYR A 72 17.07 9.36 -10.38
CA TYR A 72 15.97 9.68 -11.27
C TYR A 72 16.28 9.32 -12.72
N PHE A 73 15.23 9.33 -13.54
CA PHE A 73 15.28 9.12 -14.98
C PHE A 73 14.64 10.32 -15.67
N ARG A 74 15.36 10.91 -16.62
CA ARG A 74 14.79 11.94 -17.52
C ARG A 74 14.10 11.25 -18.69
N LEU A 75 12.80 11.50 -18.82
CA LEU A 75 12.00 11.05 -19.94
C LEU A 75 11.58 12.28 -20.77
N GLU A 76 11.03 12.06 -21.97
CA GLU A 76 10.69 13.16 -22.89
C GLU A 76 9.71 14.17 -22.28
N ASP A 77 8.77 13.72 -21.47
CA ASP A 77 7.65 14.48 -20.93
C ASP A 77 7.72 14.72 -19.41
N ARG A 78 8.59 14.01 -18.69
CA ARG A 78 8.63 14.01 -17.21
C ARG A 78 9.97 13.56 -16.65
N ILE A 79 10.15 13.80 -15.35
CA ILE A 79 11.24 13.23 -14.56
C ILE A 79 10.65 12.25 -13.58
N LEU A 80 11.09 11.00 -13.65
CA LEU A 80 10.67 9.93 -12.75
C LEU A 80 11.75 9.74 -11.67
N CYS A 81 11.40 10.06 -10.44
CA CYS A 81 12.26 9.96 -9.27
C CYS A 81 12.05 8.60 -8.59
N HIS A 82 13.13 7.88 -8.33
CA HIS A 82 13.10 6.72 -7.45
C HIS A 82 13.33 7.15 -6.00
N ILE A 83 12.56 6.55 -5.09
CA ILE A 83 12.61 6.81 -3.65
C ILE A 83 12.76 5.52 -2.86
N VAL A 84 13.38 5.68 -1.70
CA VAL A 84 13.29 4.71 -0.61
C VAL A 84 12.65 5.36 0.60
N VAL A 85 11.90 4.59 1.37
CA VAL A 85 11.42 4.96 2.70
C VAL A 85 12.03 3.98 3.70
N PRO A 86 13.22 4.28 4.26
CA PRO A 86 13.94 3.34 5.12
C PRO A 86 13.13 2.91 6.33
N GLN A 87 12.34 3.83 6.90
CA GLN A 87 11.47 3.59 8.07
C GLN A 87 10.51 2.41 7.89
N TYR A 88 10.03 2.22 6.66
CA TYR A 88 9.02 1.22 6.33
C TYR A 88 9.53 0.21 5.29
N ASN A 89 10.84 0.21 5.02
CA ASN A 89 11.46 -0.63 4.00
C ASN A 89 10.64 -0.63 2.69
N ALA A 90 10.38 0.57 2.17
CA ALA A 90 9.62 0.74 0.94
C ALA A 90 10.47 1.34 -0.16
N HIS A 91 10.18 0.97 -1.40
CA HIS A 91 10.83 1.44 -2.61
C HIS A 91 9.74 1.86 -3.59
N GLY A 92 10.00 2.89 -4.40
CA GLY A 92 8.96 3.37 -5.29
C GLY A 92 9.45 4.40 -6.28
N GLY A 93 8.52 4.81 -7.13
CA GLY A 93 8.72 5.88 -8.10
C GLY A 93 7.69 6.97 -7.93
N TYR A 94 8.06 8.21 -8.23
CA TYR A 94 7.10 9.31 -8.35
C TYR A 94 7.54 10.30 -9.42
N PHE A 95 6.59 11.06 -9.94
CA PHE A 95 6.87 12.26 -10.71
C PHE A 95 5.95 13.40 -10.26
N ILE A 96 6.45 14.63 -10.43
CA ILE A 96 5.71 15.85 -10.11
C ILE A 96 5.30 16.50 -11.42
N VAL A 97 4.04 16.89 -11.52
CA VAL A 97 3.51 17.64 -12.66
C VAL A 97 3.81 19.12 -12.46
N ASN A 98 4.46 19.75 -13.43
CA ASN A 98 4.82 21.17 -13.39
C ASN A 98 3.64 22.10 -13.72
N ARG A 99 2.54 21.95 -12.98
CA ARG A 99 1.36 22.82 -13.04
C ARG A 99 0.66 22.81 -11.69
N THR A 100 0.23 23.96 -11.20
CA THR A 100 -0.51 24.02 -9.94
C THR A 100 -1.88 23.36 -10.04
N THR A 101 -2.36 22.79 -8.93
CA THR A 101 -3.66 22.11 -8.82
C THR A 101 -4.40 22.51 -7.55
N ILE A 102 -5.61 21.98 -7.31
CA ILE A 102 -6.36 22.09 -6.05
C ILE A 102 -5.65 21.24 -4.97
N PRO A 103 -5.54 21.70 -3.70
CA PRO A 103 -4.76 21.03 -2.68
C PRO A 103 -5.43 19.72 -2.28
N HIS A 104 -4.63 18.74 -1.89
CA HIS A 104 -5.17 17.52 -1.30
C HIS A 104 -5.79 17.84 0.07
N GLU A 105 -6.90 17.18 0.45
CA GLU A 105 -7.63 17.47 1.70
C GLU A 105 -6.76 17.41 2.97
N ASN A 106 -5.73 16.56 2.95
CA ASN A 106 -4.78 16.38 4.06
C ASN A 106 -3.60 17.37 4.06
N SER A 107 -3.51 18.26 3.07
CA SER A 107 -2.44 19.26 3.02
C SER A 107 -2.75 20.46 3.90
N PRO A 108 -1.76 21.04 4.59
CA PRO A 108 -1.96 22.22 5.42
C PRO A 108 -2.22 23.46 4.55
N SER A 109 -2.93 24.44 5.09
CA SER A 109 -3.21 25.71 4.39
C SER A 109 -1.94 26.49 3.98
N SER A 110 -0.82 26.25 4.66
CA SER A 110 0.49 26.79 4.28
C SER A 110 0.99 26.32 2.91
N CYS A 111 0.34 25.33 2.29
CA CYS A 111 0.68 24.77 0.99
C CYS A 111 -0.21 25.27 -0.15
N ASP A 112 -1.13 26.20 0.10
CA ASP A 112 -2.15 26.58 -0.89
C ASP A 112 -1.58 27.18 -2.20
N ASP A 113 -0.50 27.96 -2.12
CA ASP A 113 0.09 28.61 -3.29
C ASP A 113 1.20 27.79 -3.96
N ASN A 114 1.64 26.69 -3.34
CA ASN A 114 2.89 25.98 -3.66
C ASN A 114 2.65 24.47 -3.87
N ARG A 115 1.56 24.14 -4.58
CA ARG A 115 1.04 22.78 -4.70
C ARG A 115 1.10 22.24 -6.13
N PHE A 116 1.76 21.10 -6.28
CA PHE A 116 1.96 20.43 -7.56
C PHE A 116 1.39 19.01 -7.50
N PRO A 117 0.65 18.53 -8.52
CA PRO A 117 0.23 17.14 -8.56
C PRO A 117 1.43 16.21 -8.51
N LEU A 118 1.31 15.17 -7.70
CA LEU A 118 2.27 14.08 -7.63
C LEU A 118 1.53 12.77 -7.87
N ASN A 119 2.09 11.95 -8.75
CA ASN A 119 1.69 10.56 -8.93
C ASN A 119 2.89 9.68 -8.64
N GLY A 120 2.63 8.55 -8.00
CA GLY A 120 3.68 7.62 -7.64
C GLY A 120 3.16 6.24 -7.35
N ASN A 121 4.08 5.34 -7.08
CA ASN A 121 3.79 4.04 -6.52
C ASN A 121 4.91 3.67 -5.54
N PHE A 122 4.62 2.68 -4.72
CA PHE A 122 5.65 2.02 -3.95
C PHE A 122 5.31 0.56 -3.71
N TYR A 123 6.36 -0.21 -3.51
CA TYR A 123 6.34 -1.51 -2.90
C TYR A 123 6.84 -1.38 -1.47
N HIS A 124 5.98 -1.75 -0.53
CA HIS A 124 6.38 -1.96 0.87
C HIS A 124 6.81 -3.41 1.04
N VAL A 125 8.04 -3.62 1.48
CA VAL A 125 8.58 -4.95 1.72
C VAL A 125 7.76 -5.68 2.78
N SER A 126 7.35 -6.91 2.47
CA SER A 126 6.77 -7.83 3.46
C SER A 126 7.85 -8.78 3.99
N ILE A 127 7.56 -9.45 5.10
CA ILE A 127 8.39 -10.54 5.61
C ILE A 127 8.26 -11.72 4.64
N GLY A 128 9.34 -12.05 3.92
CA GLY A 128 9.40 -13.19 2.99
C GLY A 128 9.68 -12.79 1.54
N PHE A 129 8.93 -13.37 0.59
CA PHE A 129 9.26 -13.38 -0.84
C PHE A 129 8.39 -12.44 -1.70
N TYR A 130 7.52 -11.62 -1.10
CA TYR A 130 6.66 -10.69 -1.83
C TYR A 130 6.62 -9.30 -1.18
N SER A 131 6.17 -8.31 -1.96
CA SER A 131 5.97 -6.94 -1.50
C SER A 131 4.56 -6.47 -1.79
N ILE A 132 4.08 -5.54 -0.95
CA ILE A 132 2.76 -4.93 -1.09
C ILE A 132 2.89 -3.71 -1.99
N TYR A 133 2.17 -3.73 -3.11
CA TYR A 133 2.06 -2.59 -4.01
C TYR A 133 1.01 -1.61 -3.50
N ALA A 134 1.32 -0.33 -3.57
CA ALA A 134 0.37 0.75 -3.43
C ALA A 134 0.64 1.81 -4.49
N GLU A 135 -0.40 2.16 -5.24
CA GLU A 135 -0.40 3.31 -6.13
C GLU A 135 -0.88 4.52 -5.36
N MET A 136 -0.18 5.63 -5.51
CA MET A 136 -0.39 6.86 -4.75
C MET A 136 -0.57 8.05 -5.68
N SER A 137 -1.48 8.94 -5.29
CA SER A 137 -1.65 10.23 -5.93
C SER A 137 -1.98 11.30 -4.91
N GLY A 138 -1.69 12.56 -5.24
CA GLY A 138 -1.99 13.68 -4.37
C GLY A 138 -1.22 14.93 -4.78
N THR A 139 -0.79 15.69 -3.78
CA THR A 139 -0.12 16.99 -4.00
C THR A 139 1.20 17.06 -3.25
N PHE A 140 2.24 17.44 -3.98
CA PHE A 140 3.51 17.87 -3.43
C PHE A 140 3.43 19.34 -3.02
N CYS A 141 3.89 19.63 -1.81
CA CYS A 141 4.04 20.99 -1.29
C CYS A 141 5.50 21.40 -1.31
N SER A 142 5.83 22.45 -2.07
CA SER A 142 7.23 22.90 -2.22
C SER A 142 7.73 23.78 -1.07
N SER A 143 6.88 24.14 -0.10
CA SER A 143 7.31 24.93 1.07
C SER A 143 7.87 24.07 2.21
N ASP A 144 7.46 22.79 2.29
CA ASP A 144 7.88 21.84 3.33
C ASP A 144 8.42 20.51 2.76
N ASP A 145 8.61 20.44 1.44
CA ASP A 145 9.10 19.29 0.70
C ASP A 145 8.33 17.99 0.96
N THR A 146 7.04 18.11 1.31
CA THR A 146 6.17 16.99 1.69
C THR A 146 5.13 16.68 0.60
N ALA A 147 5.01 15.41 0.26
CA ALA A 147 3.95 14.89 -0.59
C ALA A 147 2.76 14.41 0.26
N TYR A 148 1.61 15.05 0.10
CA TYR A 148 0.35 14.68 0.75
C TYR A 148 -0.46 13.80 -0.18
N LEU A 149 -0.63 12.53 0.20
CA LEU A 149 -1.01 11.46 -0.72
C LEU A 149 -2.20 10.64 -0.22
N THR A 150 -2.90 10.02 -1.15
CA THR A 150 -3.85 8.94 -0.91
C THR A 150 -3.50 7.72 -1.75
N VAL A 151 -3.92 6.55 -1.27
CA VAL A 151 -3.73 5.29 -1.99
C VAL A 151 -4.92 5.08 -2.93
N SER A 152 -4.64 5.06 -4.23
CA SER A 152 -5.64 4.87 -5.29
C SER A 152 -5.77 3.41 -5.72
N GLY A 153 -4.69 2.62 -5.59
CA GLY A 153 -4.63 1.22 -6.00
C GLY A 153 -3.75 0.39 -5.07
N VAL A 154 -4.04 -0.91 -4.98
CA VAL A 154 -3.27 -1.84 -4.17
C VAL A 154 -3.06 -3.16 -4.91
N GLY A 155 -1.99 -3.86 -4.57
CA GLY A 155 -1.69 -5.17 -5.13
C GLY A 155 -0.53 -5.84 -4.41
N THR A 156 -0.03 -6.93 -4.97
CA THR A 156 1.14 -7.64 -4.43
C THR A 156 1.99 -8.18 -5.56
N TYR A 157 3.29 -8.32 -5.35
CA TYR A 157 4.18 -8.91 -6.34
C TYR A 157 5.31 -9.69 -5.67
N ASP A 158 5.73 -10.80 -6.29
CA ASP A 158 6.80 -11.68 -5.81
C ASP A 158 8.18 -11.04 -6.07
N ILE A 159 8.44 -9.92 -5.39
CA ILE A 159 9.67 -9.15 -5.44
C ILE A 159 10.02 -8.66 -4.03
N ASN A 160 11.31 -8.58 -3.71
CA ASN A 160 11.77 -8.06 -2.42
C ASN A 160 13.23 -7.61 -2.45
N GLY A 161 13.67 -6.86 -1.44
CA GLY A 161 15.05 -6.50 -1.19
C GLY A 161 15.67 -5.70 -2.33
N LEU A 162 16.90 -6.06 -2.72
CA LEU A 162 17.66 -5.33 -3.74
C LEU A 162 16.93 -5.23 -5.09
N GLN A 163 16.15 -6.24 -5.46
CA GLN A 163 15.41 -6.24 -6.72
C GLN A 163 14.39 -5.09 -6.82
N LEU A 164 13.91 -4.58 -5.68
CA LEU A 164 13.00 -3.43 -5.66
C LEU A 164 13.69 -2.13 -6.06
N ALA A 165 14.98 -1.97 -5.76
CA ALA A 165 15.74 -0.79 -6.15
C ALA A 165 15.95 -0.71 -7.66
N ASP A 166 15.94 -1.88 -8.33
CA ASP A 166 16.13 -2.00 -9.77
C ASP A 166 14.80 -2.22 -10.53
N ASP A 167 13.65 -2.28 -9.83
CA ASP A 167 12.36 -2.52 -10.47
C ASP A 167 11.91 -1.28 -11.25
N ARG A 168 11.96 -1.40 -12.57
CA ARG A 168 11.52 -0.36 -13.51
C ARG A 168 10.01 -0.40 -13.79
N GLY A 169 9.28 -1.35 -13.22
CA GLY A 169 7.90 -1.60 -13.59
C GLY A 169 7.79 -2.43 -14.88
N SER A 170 6.57 -2.85 -15.21
CA SER A 170 6.27 -3.54 -16.47
C SER A 170 4.82 -3.30 -16.88
N GLY A 171 4.55 -3.32 -18.20
CA GLY A 171 3.21 -3.09 -18.74
C GLY A 171 2.23 -4.26 -18.55
N GLY A 172 2.69 -5.39 -18.02
CA GLY A 172 1.87 -6.56 -17.75
C GLY A 172 1.15 -6.49 -16.39
N TYR A 173 0.18 -7.36 -16.20
CA TYR A 173 -0.39 -7.60 -14.89
C TYR A 173 0.65 -8.25 -13.96
N ARG A 174 0.65 -7.81 -12.71
CA ARG A 174 1.51 -8.31 -11.64
C ARG A 174 0.65 -8.86 -10.52
N MET A 175 1.09 -9.95 -9.91
CA MET A 175 0.45 -10.56 -8.75
C MET A 175 1.49 -11.35 -7.95
N SER A 176 1.25 -11.57 -6.66
CA SER A 176 2.07 -12.45 -5.84
C SER A 176 1.41 -13.81 -5.68
N TYR A 177 2.03 -14.85 -6.22
CA TYR A 177 1.60 -16.22 -5.99
C TYR A 177 1.90 -16.65 -4.55
N TRP A 178 2.96 -16.11 -3.94
CA TRP A 178 3.28 -16.37 -2.55
C TRP A 178 2.22 -15.82 -1.59
N ASN A 179 1.78 -14.58 -1.80
CA ASN A 179 0.70 -13.97 -1.01
C ASN A 179 -0.60 -14.77 -1.17
N ILE A 180 -0.93 -15.21 -2.38
CA ILE A 180 -2.12 -16.02 -2.64
C ILE A 180 -2.04 -17.36 -1.92
N PHE A 181 -0.91 -18.06 -2.04
CA PHE A 181 -0.72 -19.35 -1.38
C PHE A 181 -0.82 -19.22 0.14
N THR A 182 -0.04 -18.32 0.74
CA THR A 182 -0.05 -18.10 2.20
C THR A 182 -1.39 -17.64 2.71
N GLY A 183 -1.97 -16.61 2.08
CA GLY A 183 -3.25 -16.06 2.47
C GLY A 183 -4.37 -17.08 2.35
N THR A 184 -4.34 -17.96 1.34
CA THR A 184 -5.28 -19.08 1.22
C THR A 184 -5.09 -20.07 2.36
N SER A 185 -3.86 -20.51 2.65
CA SER A 185 -3.57 -21.42 3.76
C SER A 185 -4.05 -20.85 5.11
N PHE A 186 -3.73 -19.59 5.42
CA PHE A 186 -4.19 -18.92 6.64
C PHE A 186 -5.71 -18.78 6.71
N THR A 187 -6.35 -18.48 5.58
CA THR A 187 -7.81 -18.37 5.48
C THR A 187 -8.47 -19.71 5.77
N LEU A 188 -7.98 -20.82 5.20
CA LEU A 188 -8.50 -22.16 5.47
C LEU A 188 -8.38 -22.52 6.95
N VAL A 189 -7.23 -22.28 7.57
CA VAL A 189 -7.04 -22.50 9.02
C VAL A 189 -8.06 -21.67 9.83
N ARG A 190 -8.26 -20.40 9.49
CA ARG A 190 -9.24 -19.54 10.17
C ARG A 190 -10.67 -20.05 10.01
N ILE A 191 -11.07 -20.53 8.83
CA ILE A 191 -12.42 -21.12 8.62
C ILE A 191 -12.65 -22.28 9.59
N PHE A 192 -11.68 -23.20 9.72
CA PHE A 192 -11.79 -24.32 10.65
C PHE A 192 -11.85 -23.86 12.11
N THR A 193 -11.01 -22.90 12.50
CA THR A 193 -11.00 -22.33 13.86
C THR A 193 -12.33 -21.65 14.18
N GLN A 194 -12.88 -20.87 13.25
CA GLN A 194 -14.14 -20.16 13.41
C GLN A 194 -15.31 -21.13 13.56
N ARG A 195 -15.33 -22.22 12.78
CA ARG A 195 -16.32 -23.30 12.93
C ARG A 195 -16.22 -23.99 14.29
N ARG A 196 -15.00 -24.32 14.75
CA ARG A 196 -14.81 -24.93 16.08
C ARG A 196 -15.28 -23.99 17.20
N SER A 197 -14.92 -22.71 17.10
CA SER A 197 -15.36 -21.66 18.02
C SER A 197 -16.89 -21.55 18.07
N PHE A 198 -17.57 -21.55 16.92
CA PHE A 198 -19.04 -21.53 16.85
C PHE A 198 -19.67 -22.70 17.61
N VAL A 199 -19.16 -23.92 17.39
CA VAL A 199 -19.67 -25.12 18.05
C VAL A 199 -19.50 -25.03 19.56
N SER A 200 -18.35 -24.53 20.04
CA SER A 200 -18.09 -24.31 21.47
C SER A 200 -19.02 -23.26 22.06
N CYS A 201 -19.15 -22.09 21.42
CA CYS A 201 -20.08 -21.03 21.85
C CYS A 201 -21.53 -21.51 21.90
N ARG A 202 -21.97 -22.28 20.90
CA ARG A 202 -23.34 -22.84 20.87
C ARG A 202 -23.56 -23.85 22.00
N ARG A 203 -22.59 -24.72 22.27
CA ARG A 203 -22.68 -25.71 23.37
C ARG A 203 -22.68 -25.02 24.74
N PHE A 204 -21.82 -24.02 24.92
CA PHE A 204 -21.77 -23.21 26.14
C PHE A 204 -23.10 -22.49 26.37
N ALA A 205 -23.61 -21.77 25.37
CA ALA A 205 -24.87 -21.06 25.46
C ALA A 205 -26.04 -21.99 25.81
N LYS A 206 -26.10 -23.19 25.20
CA LYS A 206 -27.11 -24.20 25.53
C LYS A 206 -27.02 -24.67 26.99
N ARG A 207 -25.81 -24.80 27.54
CA ARG A 207 -25.61 -25.20 28.93
C ARG A 207 -26.01 -24.11 29.92
N CYS A 208 -25.70 -22.85 29.65
CA CYS A 208 -26.18 -21.72 30.46
C CYS A 208 -27.71 -21.64 30.44
N ASP A 209 -28.33 -21.77 29.25
CA ASP A 209 -29.80 -21.77 29.12
C ASP A 209 -30.44 -22.92 29.94
N GLN A 210 -29.76 -24.07 30.05
CA GLN A 210 -30.21 -25.22 30.88
C GLN A 210 -30.02 -24.99 32.39
N MET A 211 -29.08 -24.13 32.79
CA MET A 211 -28.80 -23.79 34.18
C MET A 211 -29.63 -22.59 34.68
N SER A 212 -30.52 -22.03 33.85
CA SER A 212 -31.34 -20.85 34.15
C SER A 212 -30.54 -19.60 34.54
N GLU A 213 -29.31 -19.48 34.01
CA GLU A 213 -28.50 -18.26 34.01
C GLU A 213 -28.69 -17.46 32.71
#